data_AF-Q5BJR1-F1
#
_entry.id   AF-Q5BJR1-F1
#
_cell.length_a   1.000
_cell.length_b   1.000
_cell.length_c   1.000
_cell.angle_alpha   90.00
_cell.angle_beta   90.00
_cell.angle_gamma   90.00
#
_symmetry.space_group_name_H-M   'P 1'
#
loop_
_entity.id
_entity.type
_entity.pdbx_description
1 polymer ?
#
loop_
_entity_poly.entity_id
_entity_poly.type
_entity_poly.pdbx_seq_one_letter_code
_entity_poly.pdbx_strand_id
1 'polypeptide(L)'
;KQPAAVHTLIDETQNCDDIAMNFIVSKHTGKSSGIFVKPINIINLEKETNGYSGMWHRAEHFLQRSYCLNKLVNIFSGMPLKYSNIMISQFGFPYANHKSKM
;
A
#
# COMPACT_ATOMS: atom_id res chain seq x y z
N LYS A 1 -19.72 0.54 -8.89
CA LYS A 1 -19.53 -0.93 -8.85
C LYS A 1 -18.14 -1.23 -9.39
N GLN A 2 -17.34 -2.07 -8.75
CA GLN A 2 -16.01 -2.43 -9.25
C GLN A 2 -16.12 -3.42 -10.42
N PRO A 3 -15.19 -3.41 -11.39
CA PRO A 3 -15.15 -4.43 -12.44
C PRO A 3 -14.92 -5.82 -11.85
N ALA A 4 -15.64 -6.84 -12.34
CA ALA A 4 -15.49 -8.22 -11.87
C ALA A 4 -14.04 -8.74 -12.01
N ALA A 5 -13.32 -8.28 -13.05
CA ALA A 5 -11.92 -8.62 -13.29
C ALA A 5 -10.98 -8.21 -12.14
N VAL A 6 -11.32 -7.20 -11.33
CA VAL A 6 -10.54 -6.83 -10.14
C VAL A 6 -10.66 -7.92 -9.07
N HIS A 7 -11.88 -8.42 -8.83
CA HIS A 7 -12.12 -9.51 -7.89
C HIS A 7 -11.39 -10.78 -8.33
N THR A 8 -11.53 -11.16 -9.61
CA THR A 8 -10.80 -12.31 -10.17
C THR A 8 -9.29 -12.19 -10.01
N LEU A 9 -8.69 -11.02 -10.27
CA LEU A 9 -7.25 -10.82 -10.09
C LEU A 9 -6.81 -11.03 -8.64
N ILE A 10 -7.57 -10.50 -7.67
CA ILE A 10 -7.28 -10.66 -6.23
C ILE A 10 -7.41 -12.14 -5.83
N ASP A 11 -8.48 -12.80 -6.26
CA ASP A 11 -8.74 -14.20 -5.93
C ASP A 11 -7.66 -15.13 -6.51
N GLU A 12 -7.27 -14.94 -7.77
CA GLU A 12 -6.22 -15.73 -8.44
C GLU A 12 -4.83 -15.51 -7.81
N THR A 13 -4.55 -14.29 -7.38
CA THR A 13 -3.22 -13.94 -6.84
C THR A 13 -3.10 -14.18 -5.35
N GLN A 14 -4.22 -14.16 -4.61
CA GLN A 14 -4.25 -14.07 -3.15
C GLN A 14 -3.30 -12.97 -2.63
N ASN A 15 -3.27 -11.84 -3.35
CA ASN A 15 -2.36 -10.71 -3.16
C ASN A 15 -3.01 -9.45 -3.74
N CYS A 16 -2.34 -8.30 -3.59
CA CYS A 16 -2.62 -7.05 -4.31
C CYS A 16 -4.01 -6.43 -4.08
N ASP A 17 -4.77 -6.90 -3.11
CA ASP A 17 -6.02 -6.31 -2.64
C ASP A 17 -5.80 -4.85 -2.18
N ASP A 18 -4.69 -4.60 -1.49
CA ASP A 18 -4.27 -3.26 -1.09
C ASP A 18 -3.94 -2.35 -2.30
N ILE A 19 -3.29 -2.86 -3.34
CA ILE A 19 -3.02 -2.13 -4.59
C ILE A 19 -4.34 -1.77 -5.28
N ALA A 20 -5.27 -2.72 -5.37
CA ALA A 20 -6.58 -2.49 -5.98
C ALA A 20 -7.35 -1.40 -5.22
N MET A 21 -7.34 -1.42 -3.88
CA MET A 21 -7.95 -0.37 -3.07
C MET A 21 -7.31 1.00 -3.34
N ASN A 22 -5.99 1.09 -3.45
CA ASN A 22 -5.31 2.34 -3.79
C ASN A 22 -5.72 2.86 -5.18
N PHE A 23 -5.84 1.98 -6.19
CA PHE A 23 -6.36 2.36 -7.52
C PHE A 23 -7.77 2.95 -7.43
N ILE A 24 -8.65 2.29 -6.69
CA ILE A 24 -10.06 2.69 -6.52
C ILE A 24 -10.15 4.07 -5.86
N VAL A 25 -9.45 4.28 -4.75
CA VAL A 25 -9.48 5.55 -3.99
C VAL A 25 -8.88 6.69 -4.82
N SER A 26 -7.73 6.45 -5.48
CA SER A 26 -7.08 7.45 -6.34
C SER A 26 -7.98 7.85 -7.51
N LYS A 27 -8.61 6.86 -8.18
CA LYS A 27 -9.54 7.11 -9.29
C LYS A 27 -10.80 7.84 -8.85
N HIS A 28 -11.36 7.49 -7.69
CA HIS A 28 -12.57 8.12 -7.16
C HIS A 28 -12.35 9.58 -6.73
N THR A 29 -11.23 9.86 -6.06
CA THR A 29 -10.96 11.18 -5.48
C THR A 29 -10.17 12.12 -6.39
N GLY A 30 -9.45 11.59 -7.38
CA GLY A 30 -8.51 12.34 -8.21
C GLY A 30 -7.27 12.84 -7.46
N LYS A 31 -7.01 12.36 -6.24
CA LYS A 31 -5.87 12.71 -5.37
C LYS A 31 -4.96 11.50 -5.18
N SER A 32 -3.86 11.64 -4.43
CA SER A 32 -3.13 10.46 -3.94
C SER A 32 -4.06 9.59 -3.09
N SER A 33 -3.94 8.28 -3.20
CA SER A 33 -4.83 7.32 -2.53
C SER A 33 -4.73 7.34 -1.00
N GLY A 34 -3.62 7.84 -0.46
CA GLY A 34 -3.39 7.94 0.98
C GLY A 34 -2.45 9.08 1.35
N ILE A 35 -2.26 9.23 2.65
CA ILE A 35 -1.32 10.16 3.28
C ILE A 35 -0.46 9.35 4.25
N PHE A 36 0.86 9.46 4.12
CA PHE A 36 1.76 8.73 5.00
C PHE A 36 1.87 9.44 6.35
N VAL A 37 1.45 8.75 7.41
CA VAL A 37 1.65 9.17 8.80
C VAL A 37 2.78 8.33 9.37
N LYS A 38 3.90 8.96 9.73
CA LYS A 38 5.06 8.25 10.28
C LYS A 38 4.69 7.67 11.65
N PRO A 39 4.69 6.33 11.82
CA PRO A 39 4.39 5.75 13.12
C PRO A 39 5.52 6.08 14.10
N ILE A 40 5.15 6.42 15.34
CA ILE A 40 6.12 6.59 16.42
C ILE A 40 6.52 5.24 17.01
N ASN A 41 5.58 4.30 17.07
CA ASN A 41 5.84 2.93 17.47
C ASN A 41 4.87 1.99 16.75
N ILE A 42 5.38 1.20 15.81
CA ILE A 42 4.69 0.09 15.17
C ILE A 42 5.70 -1.06 15.08
N ILE A 43 5.30 -2.26 15.48
CA ILE A 43 6.19 -3.41 15.59
C ILE A 43 5.59 -4.55 14.77
N ASN A 44 6.42 -5.25 14.02
CA ASN A 44 6.06 -6.49 13.34
C ASN A 44 6.49 -7.69 14.20
N LEU A 45 5.54 -8.56 14.54
CA LEU A 45 5.73 -9.75 15.40
C LEU A 45 5.80 -11.06 14.60
N GLU A 46 5.98 -11.00 13.28
CA GLU A 46 5.97 -12.17 12.37
C GLU A 46 6.91 -13.31 12.83
N LYS A 47 8.08 -12.95 13.37
CA LYS A 47 9.07 -13.90 13.90
C LYS A 47 8.72 -14.49 15.27
N GLU A 48 7.75 -13.93 15.97
CA GLU A 48 7.29 -14.39 17.29
C GLU A 48 6.18 -15.44 17.17
N THR A 49 5.82 -15.82 15.94
CA THR A 49 4.78 -16.82 15.66
C THR A 49 5.38 -18.17 15.32
N ASN A 50 4.76 -19.25 15.80
CA ASN A 50 5.12 -20.61 15.40
C ASN A 50 4.31 -20.99 14.16
N GLY A 51 4.96 -21.11 13.00
CA GLY A 51 4.31 -21.59 11.77
C GLY A 51 4.78 -20.87 10.51
N TYR A 52 3.82 -20.40 9.72
CA TYR A 52 4.06 -19.77 8.43
C TYR A 52 4.86 -18.47 8.59
N SER A 53 5.96 -18.35 7.84
CA SER A 53 6.89 -17.22 7.92
C SER A 53 6.31 -15.88 7.45
N GLY A 54 5.10 -15.88 6.89
CA GLY A 54 4.40 -14.71 6.39
C GLY A 54 4.45 -14.53 4.87
N MET A 55 3.48 -13.77 4.37
CA MET A 55 3.06 -13.76 2.96
C MET A 55 4.12 -13.16 2.03
N TRP A 56 4.85 -12.15 2.50
CA TRP A 56 5.85 -11.45 1.69
C TRP A 56 7.15 -12.23 1.49
N HIS A 57 7.34 -13.31 2.23
CA HIS A 57 8.50 -14.21 2.09
C HIS A 57 8.42 -15.15 0.88
N ARG A 58 7.26 -15.27 0.21
CA ARG A 58 7.16 -16.09 -1.02
C ARG A 58 8.03 -15.46 -2.12
N ALA A 59 8.78 -16.29 -2.84
CA ALA A 59 9.79 -15.83 -3.81
C ALA A 59 9.19 -14.93 -4.90
N GLU A 60 7.96 -15.23 -5.33
CA GLU A 60 7.22 -14.50 -6.34
C GLU A 60 6.50 -13.26 -5.81
N HIS A 61 6.45 -13.02 -4.49
CA HIS A 61 5.57 -12.00 -3.90
C HIS A 61 5.74 -10.62 -4.54
N PHE A 62 6.98 -10.12 -4.61
CA PHE A 62 7.25 -8.80 -5.19
C PHE A 62 7.05 -8.76 -6.72
N LEU A 63 7.39 -9.84 -7.42
CA LEU A 63 7.16 -9.96 -8.86
C LEU A 63 5.66 -9.94 -9.18
N GLN A 64 4.86 -10.64 -8.38
CA GLN A 64 3.41 -10.69 -8.47
C GLN A 64 2.78 -9.32 -8.22
N ARG A 65 3.31 -8.52 -7.28
CA ARG A 65 2.83 -7.14 -7.06
C ARG A 65 3.09 -6.22 -8.25
N SER A 66 4.26 -6.33 -8.90
CA SER A 66 4.52 -5.63 -10.17
C SER A 66 3.59 -6.09 -11.30
N TYR A 67 3.26 -7.38 -11.36
CA TYR A 67 2.27 -7.92 -12.29
C TYR A 67 0.86 -7.34 -12.04
N CYS A 68 0.40 -7.32 -10.79
CA CYS A 68 -0.90 -6.77 -10.41
C CYS A 68 -1.05 -5.31 -10.82
N LEU A 69 -0.02 -4.49 -10.59
CA LEU A 69 -0.02 -3.07 -10.95
C LEU A 69 -0.28 -2.87 -12.45
N ASN A 70 0.40 -3.64 -13.31
CA ASN A 70 0.19 -3.58 -14.76
C ASN A 70 -1.18 -4.13 -15.19
N LYS A 71 -1.66 -5.21 -14.55
CA LYS A 71 -3.00 -5.76 -14.83
C LYS A 71 -4.10 -4.77 -14.45
N LEU A 72 -3.97 -4.09 -13.31
CA LEU A 72 -4.91 -3.06 -12.88
C LEU A 72 -4.92 -1.86 -13.82
N VAL A 73 -3.77 -1.44 -14.37
CA VAL A 73 -3.72 -0.41 -15.42
C VAL A 73 -4.57 -0.81 -16.62
N ASN A 74 -4.48 -2.07 -17.06
CA ASN A 74 -5.29 -2.58 -18.16
C ASN A 74 -6.79 -2.64 -17.82
N ILE A 75 -7.15 -3.12 -16.61
CA ILE A 75 -8.55 -3.21 -16.17
C ILE A 75 -9.20 -1.83 -16.04
N PHE A 76 -8.45 -0.82 -15.56
CA PHE A 76 -8.96 0.53 -15.34
C PHE A 76 -8.73 1.49 -16.52
N SER A 77 -8.12 0.99 -17.61
CA SER A 77 -7.73 1.74 -18.81
C SER A 77 -6.83 2.96 -18.54
N GLY A 78 -5.89 2.83 -17.61
CA GLY A 78 -4.93 3.88 -17.27
C GLY A 78 -4.34 3.75 -15.87
N MET A 79 -3.31 4.56 -15.58
CA MET A 79 -2.67 4.64 -14.26
C MET A 79 -3.33 5.75 -13.42
N PRO A 80 -4.19 5.43 -12.45
CA PRO A 80 -4.84 6.46 -11.62
C PRO A 80 -3.97 6.90 -10.43
N LEU A 81 -2.94 6.13 -10.06
CA LEU A 81 -2.11 6.42 -8.88
C LEU A 81 -1.34 7.73 -9.06
N LYS A 82 -1.34 8.55 -8.01
CA LYS A 82 -0.65 9.84 -7.97
C LYS A 82 0.41 9.85 -6.90
N TYR A 83 1.60 10.32 -7.25
CA TYR A 83 2.68 10.51 -6.29
C TYR A 83 2.33 11.57 -5.23
N SER A 84 2.90 11.39 -4.05
CA SER A 84 2.89 12.37 -2.96
C SER A 84 4.21 12.25 -2.20
N ASN A 85 4.71 13.36 -1.70
CA ASN A 85 5.89 13.44 -0.85
C ASN A 85 5.55 13.92 0.58
N ILE A 86 4.25 14.00 0.91
CA ILE A 86 3.78 14.42 2.23
C ILE A 86 3.98 13.29 3.24
N MET A 87 4.73 13.59 4.29
CA MET A 87 4.83 12.75 5.50
C MET A 87 4.35 13.57 6.69
N ILE A 88 3.32 13.07 7.38
CA ILE A 88 2.81 13.69 8.60
C ILE A 88 3.48 13.05 9.82
N SER A 89 3.88 13.88 10.77
CA SER A 89 4.32 13.48 12.11
C SER A 89 3.55 14.29 13.14
N GLN A 90 3.35 13.74 14.34
CA GLN A 90 2.70 14.47 15.42
C GLN A 90 3.60 15.61 15.89
N PHE A 91 3.13 16.85 15.77
CA PHE A 91 3.89 18.01 16.25
C PHE A 91 4.10 17.91 17.76
N GLY A 92 5.36 18.01 18.19
CA GLY A 92 5.73 17.93 19.62
C GLY A 92 5.81 16.51 20.18
N PHE A 93 5.66 15.47 19.36
CA PHE A 93 5.83 14.08 19.79
C PHE A 93 6.76 13.26 18.86
N PRO A 94 7.93 12.82 19.35
CA PRO A 94 8.47 13.07 20.69
C PRO A 94 8.78 14.55 20.95
N TYR A 95 8.99 14.91 22.21
CA TYR A 95 9.21 16.29 22.62
C TYR A 95 10.28 16.99 21.76
N ALA A 96 9.99 18.23 21.34
CA ALA A 96 10.86 19.06 20.51
C ALA A 96 11.24 18.50 19.12
N ASN A 97 10.48 17.55 18.57
CA ASN A 97 10.72 17.01 17.21
C ASN A 97 10.64 18.03 16.05
N HIS A 98 10.08 19.22 16.29
CA HIS A 98 9.96 20.31 15.32
C HIS A 98 11.18 21.22 15.29
N LYS A 99 12.06 21.13 16.28
CA LYS A 99 13.28 21.96 16.32
C LYS A 99 14.26 21.41 15.29
N SER A 100 14.65 22.24 14.33
CA SER A 100 15.78 21.92 13.47
C SER A 100 17.03 21.81 14.34
N LYS A 101 17.81 20.75 14.17
CA LYS A 101 19.21 20.77 14.61
C LYS A 101 19.91 21.77 13.68
N MET A 102 20.04 23.03 14.12
CA MET A 102 20.99 23.95 13.52
C MET A 102 22.41 23.45 13.78
#